data_AF-L0RIV9-F1
#
_entry.id   AF-L0RIV9-F1
#
_cell.length_a   1.000
_cell.length_b   1.000
_cell.length_c   1.000
_cell.angle_alpha   90.00
_cell.angle_beta   90.00
_cell.angle_gamma   90.00
#
_symmetry.space_group_name_H-M   'P 1'
#
loop_
_entity.id
_entity.type
_entity.pdbx_description
1 polymer ?
#
loop_
_entity_poly.entity_id
_entity_poly.type
_entity_poly.pdbx_seq_one_letter_code
_entity_poly.pdbx_strand_id
1 'polypeptide(L)'
;MLEAHGASRILASFHDIVPNWIFTGLYFNDDYLAKHPDIVRKFLVGLTKSFDFVTNHEMEARKHLPKYTKVPEDICMICALRELQPAEPIARLNEQQELMVGYGFVKELHDLSPMIDYSYLPEGYRK
;
A
#
# COMPACT_ATOMS: atom_id res chain seq x y z
N MET A 1 -28.60 13.20 17.32
CA MET A 1 -27.70 13.58 16.21
C MET A 1 -26.27 13.23 16.61
N LEU A 2 -25.47 12.70 15.69
CA LEU A 2 -24.06 12.36 15.96
C LEU A 2 -23.24 13.61 16.32
N GLU A 3 -23.60 14.78 15.76
CA GLU A 3 -22.95 16.05 16.10
C GLU A 3 -23.13 16.45 17.57
N ALA A 4 -24.26 16.07 18.20
CA ALA A 4 -24.53 16.37 19.61
C ALA A 4 -23.60 15.62 20.59
N HIS A 5 -22.84 14.65 20.08
CA HIS A 5 -21.84 13.89 20.82
C HIS A 5 -20.40 14.22 20.37
N GLY A 6 -20.22 15.33 19.62
CA GLY A 6 -18.90 15.78 19.15
C GLY A 6 -18.37 15.06 17.90
N ALA A 7 -19.16 14.18 17.28
CA ALA A 7 -18.77 13.49 16.06
C ALA A 7 -19.19 14.30 14.81
N SER A 8 -18.23 14.64 13.95
CA SER A 8 -18.50 15.26 12.65
C SER A 8 -18.47 14.21 11.55
N ARG A 9 -19.36 14.33 10.57
CA ARG A 9 -19.33 13.48 9.36
C ARG A 9 -18.20 13.96 8.45
N ILE A 10 -17.42 13.03 7.94
CA ILE A 10 -16.48 13.29 6.85
C ILE A 10 -17.32 13.47 5.57
N LEU A 11 -17.12 14.58 4.86
CA LEU A 11 -17.82 14.85 3.59
C LEU A 11 -17.47 13.82 2.50
N ALA A 12 -16.18 13.49 2.41
CA ALA A 12 -15.61 12.50 1.49
C ALA A 12 -14.31 11.94 2.08
N SER A 13 -14.07 10.65 1.94
CA SER A 13 -12.78 10.04 2.30
C SER A 13 -11.71 10.46 1.29
N PHE A 14 -10.43 10.33 1.66
CA PHE A 14 -9.34 10.60 0.72
C PHE A 14 -9.48 9.77 -0.57
N HIS A 15 -9.94 8.52 -0.47
CA HIS A 15 -10.09 7.64 -1.62
C HIS A 15 -11.21 8.08 -2.57
N ASP A 16 -12.23 8.78 -2.06
CA ASP A 16 -13.29 9.38 -2.89
C ASP A 16 -12.78 10.57 -3.70
N ILE A 17 -11.73 11.25 -3.22
CA ILE A 17 -11.15 12.44 -3.84
C ILE A 17 -10.05 12.06 -4.82
N VAL A 18 -9.16 11.16 -4.41
CA VAL A 18 -8.02 10.70 -5.22
C VAL A 18 -8.01 9.17 -5.21
N PRO A 19 -8.79 8.53 -6.10
CA PRO A 19 -8.82 7.08 -6.17
C PRO A 19 -7.44 6.54 -6.55
N ASN A 20 -7.13 5.33 -6.10
CA ASN A 20 -5.92 4.58 -6.46
C ASN A 20 -4.57 5.18 -6.02
N TRP A 21 -4.54 6.20 -5.16
CA TRP A 21 -3.31 6.72 -4.59
C TRP A 21 -2.47 5.61 -3.92
N ILE A 22 -1.17 5.61 -4.19
CA ILE A 22 -0.24 4.62 -3.65
C ILE A 22 0.34 5.20 -2.35
N PHE A 23 -0.13 4.67 -1.23
CA PHE A 23 0.24 5.15 0.11
C PHE A 23 1.52 4.53 0.66
N THR A 24 1.88 3.33 0.23
CA THR A 24 2.94 2.56 0.86
C THR A 24 3.86 1.94 -0.18
N GLY A 25 5.15 1.96 0.14
CA GLY A 25 6.20 1.21 -0.54
C GLY A 25 6.99 0.41 0.48
N LEU A 26 7.62 -0.68 0.02
CA LEU A 26 8.56 -1.44 0.82
C LEU A 26 9.97 -1.13 0.33
N TYR A 27 10.84 -0.74 1.27
CA TYR A 27 12.19 -0.29 0.95
C TYR A 27 13.20 -1.13 1.73
N PHE A 28 14.26 -1.52 1.03
CA PHE A 28 15.47 -2.12 1.59
C PHE A 28 16.63 -1.22 1.20
N ASN A 29 17.61 -1.04 2.08
CA ASN A 29 18.82 -0.32 1.70
C ASN A 29 19.70 -1.20 0.79
N ASP A 30 20.51 -0.56 -0.04
CA ASP A 30 21.35 -1.23 -1.05
C ASP A 30 22.32 -2.24 -0.43
N ASP A 31 22.90 -1.90 0.72
CA ASP A 31 23.79 -2.78 1.47
C ASP A 31 23.12 -4.10 1.87
N TYR A 32 21.86 -4.05 2.30
CA TYR A 32 21.09 -5.22 2.68
C TYR A 32 20.68 -6.03 1.47
N LEU A 33 20.27 -5.38 0.37
CA LEU A 33 19.98 -6.05 -0.89
C LEU A 33 21.20 -6.81 -1.42
N ALA A 34 22.39 -6.19 -1.38
CA ALA A 34 23.64 -6.80 -1.83
C ALA A 34 24.07 -7.99 -0.96
N LYS A 35 23.92 -7.88 0.36
CA LYS A 35 24.36 -8.92 1.32
C LYS A 35 23.35 -10.06 1.48
N HIS A 36 22.06 -9.78 1.32
CA HIS A 36 20.98 -10.70 1.65
C HIS A 36 19.88 -10.80 0.57
N PRO A 37 20.23 -10.93 -0.72
CA PRO A 37 19.24 -10.89 -1.80
C PRO A 37 18.23 -12.05 -1.69
N ASP A 38 18.67 -13.22 -1.26
CA ASP A 38 17.80 -14.40 -1.12
C ASP A 38 16.82 -14.27 0.05
N ILE A 39 17.21 -13.58 1.13
CA ILE A 39 16.32 -13.31 2.27
C ILE A 39 15.21 -12.36 1.81
N VAL A 40 15.57 -11.32 1.06
CA VAL A 40 14.61 -10.36 0.51
C VAL A 40 13.62 -11.05 -0.42
N ARG A 41 14.10 -11.90 -1.35
CA ARG A 41 13.20 -12.70 -2.21
C ARG A 41 12.25 -13.59 -1.40
N LYS A 42 12.75 -14.30 -0.38
CA LYS A 42 11.91 -15.15 0.47
C LYS A 42 10.88 -14.34 1.26
N PHE A 43 11.27 -13.17 1.77
CA PHE A 43 10.37 -12.25 2.44
C PHE A 43 9.25 -11.80 1.50
N LEU A 44 9.59 -11.37 0.28
CA LEU A 44 8.62 -10.92 -0.71
C LEU A 44 7.68 -12.04 -1.17
N VAL A 45 8.16 -13.29 -1.30
CA VAL A 45 7.29 -14.46 -1.53
C VAL A 45 6.27 -14.62 -0.41
N GLY A 46 6.70 -14.50 0.85
CA GLY A 46 5.80 -14.55 2.00
C GLY A 46 4.79 -13.40 2.01
N LEU A 47 5.25 -12.19 1.67
CA LEU A 47 4.41 -10.99 1.59
C LEU A 47 3.35 -11.13 0.48
N THR A 48 3.73 -11.58 -0.72
CA THR A 48 2.79 -11.86 -1.81
C THR A 48 1.71 -12.85 -1.39
N LYS A 49 2.08 -13.96 -0.73
CA LYS A 49 1.10 -14.92 -0.19
C LYS A 49 0.19 -14.29 0.86
N SER A 50 0.68 -13.34 1.66
CA SER A 50 -0.16 -12.62 2.62
C SER A 50 -1.18 -11.71 1.93
N PHE A 51 -0.82 -11.09 0.80
CA PHE A 51 -1.76 -10.31 0.00
C PHE A 51 -2.84 -11.21 -0.60
N ASP A 52 -2.46 -12.37 -1.14
CA ASP A 52 -3.42 -13.37 -1.63
C ASP A 52 -4.37 -13.82 -0.51
N PHE A 53 -3.86 -14.02 0.71
CA PHE A 53 -4.69 -14.36 1.87
C PHE A 53 -5.66 -13.23 2.23
N VAL A 54 -5.20 -11.98 2.27
CA VAL A 54 -6.09 -10.83 2.56
C VAL A 54 -7.21 -10.72 1.52
N THR A 55 -6.90 -10.91 0.24
CA THR A 55 -7.87 -10.82 -0.85
C THR A 55 -8.88 -11.97 -0.83
N ASN A 56 -8.43 -13.21 -0.60
CA ASN A 56 -9.29 -14.39 -0.71
C ASN A 56 -9.94 -14.80 0.63
N HIS A 57 -9.46 -14.28 1.75
CA HIS A 57 -9.92 -14.61 3.11
C HIS A 57 -10.15 -13.34 3.96
N GLU A 58 -10.75 -12.31 3.36
CA GLU A 58 -10.84 -10.95 3.93
C GLU A 58 -11.34 -10.91 5.38
N MET A 59 -12.45 -11.58 5.70
CA MET A 59 -12.99 -11.61 7.07
C MET A 59 -12.02 -12.22 8.08
N GLU A 60 -11.29 -13.25 7.70
CA GLU A 60 -10.29 -13.88 8.56
C GLU A 60 -9.08 -12.98 8.73
N ALA A 61 -8.62 -12.37 7.63
CA ALA A 61 -7.52 -11.40 7.66
C ALA A 61 -7.82 -10.21 8.59
N ARG A 62 -9.05 -9.67 8.56
CA ARG A 62 -9.48 -8.56 9.42
C ARG A 62 -9.41 -8.88 10.91
N LYS A 63 -9.55 -10.14 11.33
CA LYS A 63 -9.42 -10.56 12.75
C LYS A 63 -8.01 -10.37 13.30
N HIS A 64 -7.00 -10.25 12.44
CA HIS A 64 -5.63 -9.96 12.88
C HIS A 64 -5.41 -8.47 13.18
N LEU A 65 -6.22 -7.57 12.63
CA LEU A 65 -6.01 -6.11 12.76
C LEU A 65 -6.04 -5.63 14.23
N PRO A 66 -7.02 -6.01 15.08
CA PRO A 66 -7.09 -5.49 16.45
C PRO A 66 -5.83 -5.74 17.28
N LYS A 67 -5.14 -6.87 17.03
CA LYS A 67 -3.89 -7.21 17.72
C LYS A 67 -2.81 -6.15 17.51
N TYR A 68 -2.66 -5.67 16.26
CA TYR A 68 -1.55 -4.81 15.83
C TYR A 68 -1.92 -3.33 15.78
N THR A 69 -3.18 -2.99 15.49
CA THR A 69 -3.63 -1.60 15.38
C THR A 69 -4.27 -1.08 16.66
N LYS A 70 -4.70 -1.98 17.56
CA LYS A 70 -5.54 -1.66 18.73
C LYS A 70 -6.89 -1.04 18.38
N VAL A 71 -7.30 -1.09 17.10
CA VAL A 71 -8.62 -0.67 16.65
C VAL A 71 -9.63 -1.76 17.06
N PRO A 72 -10.83 -1.39 17.55
CA PRO A 72 -11.89 -2.36 17.86
C PRO A 72 -12.22 -3.27 16.67
N GLU A 73 -12.58 -4.53 16.96
CA GLU A 73 -12.81 -5.54 15.93
C GLU A 73 -13.98 -5.17 15.00
N ASP A 74 -15.08 -4.68 15.57
CA ASP A 74 -16.25 -4.20 14.83
C ASP A 74 -15.87 -3.10 13.82
N ILE A 75 -14.98 -2.18 14.19
CA ILE A 75 -14.45 -1.16 13.28
C ILE A 75 -13.52 -1.76 12.23
N CYS A 76 -12.66 -2.72 12.60
CA CYS A 76 -11.81 -3.44 11.66
C CYS A 76 -12.61 -4.26 10.63
N MET A 77 -13.85 -4.64 10.94
CA MET A 77 -14.72 -5.39 10.01
C MET A 77 -15.35 -4.51 8.93
N ILE A 78 -15.47 -3.20 9.16
CA ILE A 78 -16.16 -2.28 8.24
C ILE A 78 -15.21 -1.27 7.57
N CYS A 79 -13.96 -1.16 8.02
CA CYS A 79 -13.01 -0.23 7.42
C CYS A 79 -12.70 -0.59 5.97
N ALA A 80 -12.49 0.42 5.12
CA ALA A 80 -12.08 0.19 3.74
C ALA A 80 -10.71 -0.52 3.73
N LEU A 81 -10.61 -1.60 2.94
CA LEU A 81 -9.34 -2.22 2.61
C LEU A 81 -8.93 -1.79 1.21
N ARG A 82 -7.66 -1.42 1.09
CA ARG A 82 -7.04 -1.18 -0.21
C ARG A 82 -6.87 -2.52 -0.92
N GLU A 83 -7.01 -2.52 -2.24
CA GLU A 83 -6.53 -3.62 -3.09
C GLU A 83 -5.01 -3.77 -2.94
N LEU A 84 -4.57 -4.92 -2.42
CA LEU A 84 -3.16 -5.22 -2.20
C LEU A 84 -2.61 -6.05 -3.36
N GLN A 85 -1.48 -5.61 -3.91
CA GLN A 85 -0.78 -6.31 -4.99
C GLN A 85 0.74 -6.17 -4.81
N PRO A 86 1.53 -7.16 -5.25
CA PRO A 86 2.98 -7.13 -5.05
C PRO A 86 3.71 -6.03 -5.85
N ALA A 87 3.18 -5.65 -7.01
CA ALA A 87 3.76 -4.65 -7.89
C ALA A 87 2.70 -3.59 -8.23
N GLU A 88 3.06 -2.32 -8.10
CA GLU A 88 2.16 -1.22 -8.42
C GLU A 88 2.17 -0.91 -9.93
N PRO A 89 1.04 -0.49 -10.51
CA PRO A 89 1.00 0.00 -11.88
C PRO A 89 1.80 1.29 -12.03
N ILE A 90 2.78 1.30 -12.94
CA ILE A 90 3.61 2.48 -13.21
C ILE A 90 2.77 3.71 -13.61
N ALA A 91 1.64 3.50 -14.28
CA ALA A 91 0.71 4.57 -14.65
C ALA A 91 0.16 5.31 -13.40
N ARG A 92 -0.16 4.58 -12.32
CA ARG A 92 -0.64 5.20 -11.06
C ARG A 92 0.46 6.00 -10.37
N LEU A 93 1.69 5.51 -10.40
CA LEU A 93 2.85 6.23 -9.87
C LEU A 93 3.12 7.52 -10.66
N ASN A 94 3.00 7.46 -11.99
CA ASN A 94 3.16 8.63 -12.85
C ASN A 94 2.05 9.67 -12.62
N GLU A 95 0.79 9.25 -12.55
CA GLU A 95 -0.34 10.14 -12.21
C GLU A 95 -0.12 10.82 -10.85
N GLN A 96 0.35 10.07 -9.85
CA GLN A 96 0.69 10.60 -8.55
C GLN A 96 1.83 11.63 -8.62
N GLN A 97 2.88 11.39 -9.41
CA GLN A 97 3.95 12.38 -9.64
C GLN A 97 3.40 13.65 -10.32
N GLU A 98 2.54 13.52 -11.34
CA GLU A 98 1.93 14.65 -12.04
C GLU A 98 1.13 15.54 -11.08
N LEU A 99 0.33 14.93 -10.19
CA LEU A 99 -0.38 15.66 -9.14
C LEU A 99 0.58 16.38 -8.20
N MET A 100 1.64 15.70 -7.76
CA MET A 100 2.64 16.31 -6.86
C MET A 100 3.36 17.49 -7.51
N VAL A 101 3.64 17.44 -8.82
CA VAL A 101 4.19 18.56 -9.59
C VAL A 101 3.17 19.69 -9.72
N GLY A 102 1.93 19.36 -10.12
CA GLY A 102 0.86 20.35 -10.31
C GLY A 102 0.53 21.14 -9.04
N TYR A 103 0.65 20.52 -7.87
CA TYR A 103 0.45 21.17 -6.57
C TYR A 103 1.75 21.74 -5.95
N GLY A 104 2.89 21.63 -6.63
CA GLY A 104 4.17 22.22 -6.19
C GLY A 104 4.86 21.48 -5.04
N PHE A 105 4.50 20.23 -4.76
CA PHE A 105 5.21 19.38 -3.79
C PHE A 105 6.53 18.87 -4.35
N VAL A 106 6.60 18.65 -5.67
CA VAL A 106 7.81 18.26 -6.40
C VAL A 106 7.98 19.24 -7.58
N LYS A 107 9.22 19.50 -7.99
CA LYS A 107 9.51 20.51 -9.02
C LYS A 107 9.19 20.02 -10.44
N GLU A 108 9.45 18.74 -10.70
CA GLU A 108 9.34 18.13 -12.03
C GLU A 108 9.15 16.62 -11.90
N LEU A 109 8.85 15.96 -13.02
CA LEU A 109 8.75 14.50 -13.06
C LEU A 109 10.15 13.88 -12.96
N HIS A 110 10.27 12.80 -12.19
CA HIS A 110 11.52 12.06 -12.07
C HIS A 110 11.38 10.64 -12.64
N ASP A 111 12.49 10.10 -13.14
CA ASP A 111 12.57 8.68 -13.47
C ASP A 111 12.54 7.86 -12.17
N LEU A 112 11.52 7.02 -12.05
CA LEU A 112 11.32 6.14 -10.89
C LEU A 112 12.04 4.81 -11.03
N SER A 113 12.57 4.49 -12.22
CA SER A 113 13.26 3.22 -12.48
C SER A 113 14.40 2.90 -11.49
N PRO A 114 15.18 3.88 -10.98
CA PRO A 114 16.23 3.57 -10.00
C PRO A 114 15.69 3.24 -8.60
N MET A 115 14.43 3.55 -8.31
CA MET A 115 13.82 3.36 -6.98
C MET A 115 12.96 2.09 -6.91
N ILE A 116 12.60 1.51 -8.04
CA ILE A 116 11.66 0.40 -8.14
C ILE A 116 12.36 -0.81 -8.72
N ASP A 117 12.57 -1.83 -7.90
CA ASP A 117 13.15 -3.10 -8.33
C ASP A 117 12.20 -4.26 -8.06
N TYR A 118 11.43 -4.63 -9.09
CA TYR A 118 10.53 -5.79 -9.04
C TYR A 118 11.24 -7.12 -9.35
N SER A 119 12.54 -7.15 -9.60
CA SER A 119 13.29 -8.40 -9.83
C SER A 119 13.34 -9.29 -8.58
N TYR A 120 13.15 -8.70 -7.40
CA TYR A 120 13.06 -9.43 -6.14
C TYR A 120 11.69 -10.09 -5.89
N LEU A 121 10.66 -9.75 -6.67
CA LEU A 121 9.34 -10.37 -6.56
C LEU A 121 9.32 -11.81 -7.09
N PRO A 122 8.26 -12.60 -6.77
CA PRO A 122 8.04 -13.90 -7.40
C PRO A 122 7.94 -13.79 -8.93
N GLU A 123 8.30 -14.85 -9.65
CA GLU A 123 8.48 -14.84 -11.11
C GLU A 123 7.29 -14.26 -11.88
N GLY A 124 6.05 -14.56 -11.48
CA GLY A 124 4.83 -14.03 -12.13
C GLY A 124 4.61 -12.52 -12.00
N TYR A 125 5.41 -11.82 -11.19
CA TYR A 125 5.31 -10.37 -10.96
C TYR A 125 6.56 -9.60 -11.38
N ARG A 126 7.61 -10.29 -11.84
CA ARG A 126 8.81 -9.63 -12.35
C ARG A 126 8.46 -8.92 -13.65
N LYS A 127 8.73 -7.62 -13.72
CA LYS A 127 8.58 -6.79 -14.91
C LYS A 127 9.95 -6.29 -15.35
#